data_AF-J9BH64-F1
#
_entry.id   AF-J9BH64-F1
#
_cell.length_a   1.000
_cell.length_b   1.000
_cell.length_c   1.000
_cell.angle_alpha   90.00
_cell.angle_beta   90.00
_cell.angle_gamma   90.00
#
_symmetry.space_group_name_H-M   'P 1'
#
loop_
_entity.id
_entity.type
_entity.pdbx_description
1 polymer ?
#
loop_
_entity_poly.entity_id
_entity_poly.type
_entity_poly.pdbx_seq_one_letter_code
_entity_poly.pdbx_strand_id
1 'polypeptide(L)'
;MNFINEQEKKLTKRQIILLILIIGYYSLVIIATTFGRSAENIFVRTIDFDVLSQYKQAWNQFSFNSFFHIIVNIGMLFPLGILLPLFSEVFLKAKWMLIGSITTSLFIETLQFITLRGSAELEDLFHNTIGMMLGYCILNIVLIFLKKKESHTQIVKYLILPTAVSFVTLGIIISYQIKEFGNMPFDPYGKIDMSHVTIKTSLELSKEGKKMPVYNSKGQKVRDVETISPKEAFQKMKQGDIYPMGPFGAGEEFEGETLVITEYNLEHATDTKGFSQPVYIFRVHLKDNDVVLTAPPISARK
;
A
#
# COMPACT_ATOMS: atom_id res chain seq x y z
N MET A 1 18.44 56.07 3.32
CA MET A 1 17.90 54.98 2.50
C MET A 1 19.03 53.97 2.32
N ASN A 2 19.15 53.01 3.24
CA ASN A 2 20.21 52.01 3.21
C ASN A 2 19.78 50.88 2.28
N PHE A 3 20.40 50.85 1.09
CA PHE A 3 20.31 49.71 0.19
C PHE A 3 20.98 48.51 0.88
N ILE A 4 20.17 47.47 1.15
CA ILE A 4 20.63 46.17 1.61
C ILE A 4 21.48 45.60 0.47
N ASN A 5 22.79 45.53 0.69
CA ASN A 5 23.72 44.85 -0.18
C ASN A 5 23.62 43.34 0.13
N GLU A 6 22.62 42.66 -0.44
CA GLU A 6 22.60 41.20 -0.47
C GLU A 6 23.69 40.72 -1.42
N GLN A 7 24.87 40.44 -0.88
CA GLN A 7 25.86 39.66 -1.63
C GLN A 7 25.26 38.28 -1.93
N GLU A 8 25.03 37.98 -3.21
CA GLU A 8 24.65 36.64 -3.66
C GLU A 8 25.66 35.62 -3.14
N LYS A 9 25.25 34.79 -2.18
CA LYS A 9 26.06 33.66 -1.71
C LYS A 9 26.25 32.67 -2.85
N LYS A 10 27.41 32.70 -3.49
CA LYS A 10 27.79 31.71 -4.50
C LYS A 10 27.91 30.31 -3.87
N LEU A 11 27.36 29.31 -4.55
CA LEU A 11 27.44 27.91 -4.13
C LEU A 11 28.88 27.42 -4.15
N THR A 12 29.24 26.59 -3.17
CA THR A 12 30.55 25.94 -3.11
C THR A 12 30.65 24.79 -4.13
N LYS A 13 31.87 24.40 -4.54
CA LYS A 13 32.10 23.24 -5.43
C LYS A 13 31.43 21.95 -4.91
N ARG A 14 31.48 21.73 -3.59
CA ARG A 14 30.81 20.61 -2.92
C ARG A 14 29.29 20.66 -3.11
N GLN A 15 28.68 21.83 -2.91
CA GLN A 15 27.24 22.02 -3.10
C GLN A 15 26.82 21.81 -4.55
N ILE A 16 27.64 22.23 -5.52
CA ILE A 16 27.40 21.98 -6.94
C ILE A 16 27.39 20.46 -7.23
N ILE A 17 28.36 19.70 -6.71
CA ILE A 17 28.40 18.24 -6.88
C ILE A 17 27.16 17.58 -6.26
N LEU A 18 26.81 17.95 -5.03
CA LEU A 18 25.62 17.42 -4.35
C LEU A 18 24.34 17.75 -5.11
N LEU A 19 24.24 18.96 -5.66
CA LEU A 19 23.09 19.37 -6.47
C LEU A 19 22.99 18.53 -7.75
N ILE A 20 24.10 18.29 -8.44
CA ILE A 20 24.15 17.41 -9.61
C ILE A 20 23.70 15.98 -9.23
N LEU A 21 24.15 15.45 -8.10
CA LEU A 21 23.74 14.12 -7.62
C LEU A 21 22.24 14.05 -7.30
N ILE A 22 21.69 15.07 -6.63
CA ILE A 22 20.25 15.16 -6.35
C ILE A 22 19.46 15.20 -7.66
N ILE A 23 19.80 16.11 -8.57
CA ILE A 23 19.11 16.27 -9.85
C ILE A 23 19.21 15.00 -10.69
N GLY A 24 20.39 14.40 -10.78
CA GLY A 24 20.62 13.18 -11.55
C GLY A 24 19.82 12.00 -11.02
N TYR A 25 19.81 11.78 -9.70
CA TYR A 25 19.03 10.72 -9.08
C TYR A 25 17.53 10.90 -9.32
N TYR A 26 16.98 12.10 -9.07
CA TYR A 26 15.55 12.33 -9.24
C TYR A 26 15.11 12.35 -10.70
N SER A 27 16.00 12.72 -11.62
CA SER A 27 15.76 12.55 -13.05
C SER A 27 15.62 11.07 -13.41
N LEU A 28 16.46 10.19 -12.86
CA LEU A 28 16.33 8.73 -13.04
C LEU A 28 15.04 8.18 -12.41
N VAL A 29 14.69 8.62 -11.20
CA VAL A 29 13.44 8.22 -10.53
C VAL A 29 12.23 8.63 -11.37
N ILE A 30 12.16 9.89 -11.82
CA ILE A 30 11.07 10.39 -12.67
C ILE A 30 11.00 9.58 -13.97
N ILE A 31 12.12 9.28 -14.61
CA ILE A 31 12.13 8.47 -15.83
C ILE A 31 11.59 7.06 -15.56
N ALA A 32 12.04 6.42 -14.49
CA ALA A 32 11.61 5.07 -14.12
C ALA A 32 10.11 5.01 -13.79
N THR A 33 9.56 6.03 -13.11
CA THR A 33 8.14 6.07 -12.75
C THR A 33 7.25 6.56 -13.90
N THR A 34 7.77 7.38 -14.82
CA THR A 34 7.01 8.00 -15.91
C THR A 34 6.98 7.18 -17.20
N PHE A 35 8.11 6.62 -17.61
CA PHE A 35 8.23 5.94 -18.91
C PHE A 35 8.15 4.41 -18.79
N GLY A 36 8.14 3.87 -17.57
CA GLY A 36 8.05 2.43 -17.30
C GLY A 36 6.64 1.87 -17.17
N ARG A 37 5.58 2.70 -17.14
CA ARG A 37 4.18 2.25 -17.00
C ARG A 37 3.48 2.25 -18.35
N SER A 38 2.98 1.08 -18.78
CA SER A 38 2.11 0.95 -19.95
C SER A 38 0.82 1.75 -19.75
N ALA A 39 0.47 2.56 -20.74
CA ALA A 39 -0.74 3.39 -20.77
C ALA A 39 -2.00 2.55 -21.05
N GLU A 40 -2.26 1.56 -20.21
CA GLU A 40 -3.50 0.79 -20.25
C GLU A 40 -4.27 1.02 -18.96
N ASN A 41 -5.52 1.43 -19.13
CA ASN A 41 -6.55 1.78 -18.15
C ASN A 41 -6.64 3.28 -17.84
N ILE A 42 -7.79 3.84 -18.22
CA ILE A 42 -8.27 5.16 -17.82
C ILE A 42 -8.45 5.11 -16.30
N PHE A 43 -7.44 5.52 -15.54
CA PHE A 43 -7.49 5.54 -14.08
C PHE A 43 -8.50 6.60 -13.63
N VAL A 44 -9.55 6.17 -12.93
CA VAL A 44 -10.35 7.05 -12.08
C VAL A 44 -9.39 7.64 -11.03
N ARG A 45 -9.31 8.97 -10.96
CA ARG A 45 -8.47 9.68 -9.99
C ARG A 45 -9.06 9.46 -8.61
N THR A 46 -8.39 8.66 -7.79
CA THR A 46 -8.79 8.44 -6.41
C THR A 46 -7.78 9.13 -5.48
N ILE A 47 -8.29 9.57 -4.33
CA ILE A 47 -7.46 10.01 -3.21
C ILE A 47 -7.70 8.96 -2.12
N ASP A 48 -6.71 8.13 -1.87
CA ASP A 48 -6.77 7.15 -0.79
C ASP A 48 -6.10 7.73 0.46
N PHE A 49 -6.88 7.80 1.54
CA PHE A 49 -6.43 8.26 2.85
C PHE A 49 -6.11 7.08 3.80
N ASP A 50 -6.36 5.84 3.41
CA ASP A 50 -6.01 4.66 4.19
C ASP A 50 -4.51 4.39 4.09
N VAL A 51 -3.76 4.84 5.10
CA VAL A 51 -2.29 4.67 5.19
C VAL A 51 -1.85 3.19 5.24
N LEU A 52 -2.79 2.27 5.44
CA LEU A 52 -2.52 0.84 5.58
C LEU A 52 -3.06 0.01 4.41
N SER A 53 -3.65 0.59 3.37
CA SER A 53 -4.28 -0.17 2.29
C SER A 53 -3.25 -0.98 1.49
N GLN A 54 -2.10 -0.41 1.13
CA GLN A 54 -0.99 -1.16 0.52
C GLN A 54 -0.43 -2.25 1.44
N TYR A 55 -0.35 -2.00 2.76
CA TYR A 55 0.09 -3.02 3.71
C TYR A 55 -0.90 -4.18 3.81
N LYS A 56 -2.21 -3.90 3.83
CA LYS A 56 -3.25 -4.92 3.79
C LYS A 56 -3.20 -5.70 2.49
N GLN A 57 -3.06 -5.03 1.35
CA GLN A 57 -2.94 -5.69 0.06
C GLN A 57 -1.69 -6.57 -0.02
N ALA A 58 -0.53 -6.05 0.40
CA ALA A 58 0.72 -6.80 0.44
C ALA A 58 0.65 -7.96 1.44
N TRP A 59 -0.04 -7.78 2.56
CA TRP A 59 -0.34 -8.85 3.50
C TRP A 59 -1.21 -9.93 2.85
N ASN A 60 -2.32 -9.56 2.21
CA ASN A 60 -3.26 -10.50 1.60
C ASN A 60 -2.62 -11.32 0.49
N GLN A 61 -1.81 -10.70 -0.37
CA GLN A 61 -1.08 -11.37 -1.45
C GLN A 61 0.19 -12.09 -0.97
N PHE A 62 0.78 -11.62 0.13
CA PHE A 62 2.02 -12.10 0.73
C PHE A 62 3.12 -12.46 -0.29
N SER A 63 3.32 -11.61 -1.29
CA SER A 63 4.27 -11.83 -2.38
C SER A 63 5.40 -10.81 -2.36
N PHE A 64 6.58 -11.20 -2.86
CA PHE A 64 7.71 -10.27 -2.98
C PHE A 64 7.32 -9.03 -3.78
N ASN A 65 6.58 -9.19 -4.88
CA ASN A 65 6.16 -8.08 -5.74
C ASN A 65 5.30 -7.07 -4.99
N SER A 66 4.35 -7.53 -4.16
CA SER A 66 3.47 -6.64 -3.39
C SER A 66 4.25 -5.82 -2.36
N PHE A 67 5.20 -6.45 -1.64
CA PHE A 67 6.09 -5.73 -0.71
C PHE A 67 7.14 -4.87 -1.42
N PHE A 68 7.53 -5.22 -2.64
CA PHE A 68 8.52 -4.46 -3.41
C PHE A 68 8.04 -3.03 -3.71
N HIS A 69 6.74 -2.83 -3.95
CA HIS A 69 6.17 -1.48 -4.09
C HIS A 69 6.41 -0.60 -2.86
N ILE A 70 6.12 -1.12 -1.66
CA ILE A 70 6.38 -0.43 -0.39
C ILE A 70 7.89 -0.12 -0.24
N ILE A 71 8.76 -1.08 -0.56
CA ILE A 71 10.21 -0.91 -0.47
C ILE A 71 10.72 0.17 -1.43
N VAL A 72 10.20 0.22 -2.66
CA VAL A 72 10.57 1.24 -3.64
C VAL A 72 10.13 2.63 -3.18
N ASN A 73 8.94 2.76 -2.60
CA ASN A 73 8.46 4.04 -2.07
C ASN A 73 9.31 4.51 -0.88
N ILE A 74 9.70 3.61 0.04
CA ILE A 74 10.69 3.93 1.08
C ILE A 74 12.06 4.29 0.46
N GLY A 75 12.47 3.57 -0.59
CA GLY A 75 13.75 3.81 -1.25
C GLY A 75 13.83 5.16 -1.98
N MET A 76 12.70 5.72 -2.40
CA MET A 76 12.64 6.87 -3.31
C MET A 76 13.21 8.17 -2.70
N LEU A 77 12.93 8.47 -1.44
CA LEU A 77 13.50 9.64 -0.76
C LEU A 77 14.71 9.34 0.13
N PHE A 78 15.10 8.07 0.24
CA PHE A 78 16.23 7.66 1.06
C PHE A 78 17.54 8.40 0.72
N PRO A 79 17.96 8.54 -0.56
CA PRO A 79 19.18 9.26 -0.89
C PRO A 79 19.14 10.74 -0.52
N LEU A 80 17.98 11.40 -0.60
CA LEU A 80 17.84 12.79 -0.19
C LEU A 80 17.99 12.96 1.33
N GLY A 81 17.65 11.92 2.09
CA GLY A 81 17.99 11.74 3.50
C GLY A 81 19.46 11.93 3.82
N ILE A 82 20.33 11.46 2.91
CA ILE A 82 21.79 11.54 3.02
C ILE A 82 22.30 12.86 2.43
N LEU A 83 21.75 13.28 1.28
CA LEU A 83 22.30 14.40 0.52
C LEU A 83 21.96 15.77 1.12
N LEU A 84 20.75 15.96 1.68
CA LEU A 84 20.35 17.27 2.23
C LEU A 84 21.19 17.74 3.43
N PRO A 85 21.46 16.91 4.46
CA PRO A 85 22.29 17.37 5.58
C PRO A 85 23.76 17.60 5.18
N LEU A 86 24.21 16.98 4.09
CA LEU A 86 25.52 17.26 3.49
C LEU A 86 25.52 18.57 2.68
N PHE A 87 24.37 18.97 2.13
CA PHE A 87 24.21 20.20 1.36
C PHE A 87 24.05 21.43 2.25
N SER A 88 23.30 21.31 3.35
CA SER A 88 23.04 22.37 4.31
C SER A 88 22.96 21.86 5.75
N GLU A 89 23.66 22.54 6.65
CA GLU A 89 23.68 22.22 8.09
C GLU A 89 22.31 22.37 8.76
N VAL A 90 21.38 23.10 8.14
CA VAL A 90 19.99 23.22 8.62
C VAL A 90 19.36 21.82 8.75
N PHE A 91 19.60 20.95 7.78
CA PHE A 91 19.05 19.59 7.72
C PHE A 91 19.80 18.59 8.60
N LEU A 92 20.89 18.98 9.28
CA LEU A 92 21.46 18.15 10.36
C LEU A 92 20.54 18.10 11.57
N LYS A 93 19.62 19.06 11.73
CA LYS A 93 18.62 19.07 12.80
C LYS A 93 17.39 18.24 12.37
N ALA A 94 17.07 17.20 13.14
CA ALA A 94 16.00 16.26 12.83
C ALA A 94 14.64 16.92 12.52
N LYS A 95 14.29 18.01 13.21
CA LYS A 95 13.04 18.74 12.96
C LYS A 95 12.94 19.30 11.52
N TRP A 96 14.04 19.83 11.00
CA TRP A 96 14.07 20.41 9.65
C TRP A 96 14.16 19.33 8.60
N MET A 97 14.83 18.22 8.94
CA MET A 97 14.81 17.02 8.12
C MET A 97 13.40 16.46 7.95
N LEU A 98 12.65 16.35 9.06
CA LEU A 98 11.27 15.85 9.07
C LEU A 98 10.30 16.77 8.32
N ILE A 99 10.39 18.09 8.55
CA ILE A 99 9.59 19.06 7.78
C ILE A 99 9.93 18.96 6.30
N GLY A 100 11.24 18.93 5.97
CA GLY A 100 11.71 18.77 4.61
C GLY A 100 11.19 17.49 3.95
N SER A 101 11.18 16.35 4.65
CA SER A 101 10.69 15.10 4.09
C SER A 101 9.20 15.11 3.81
N ILE A 102 8.39 15.63 4.73
CA ILE A 102 6.94 15.75 4.53
C ILE A 102 6.65 16.71 3.37
N THR A 103 7.33 17.87 3.32
CA THR A 103 7.14 18.85 2.25
C THR A 103 7.58 18.31 0.89
N THR A 104 8.74 17.66 0.80
CA THR A 104 9.21 17.06 -0.45
C THR A 104 8.28 15.95 -0.92
N SER A 105 7.83 15.10 0.00
CA SER A 105 6.92 14.03 -0.36
C SER A 105 5.56 14.53 -0.82
N LEU A 106 4.97 15.50 -0.12
CA LEU A 106 3.71 16.14 -0.52
C LEU A 106 3.85 16.82 -1.89
N PHE A 107 4.98 17.46 -2.16
CA PHE A 107 5.26 18.05 -3.46
C PHE A 107 5.30 16.99 -4.57
N ILE A 108 5.94 15.85 -4.34
CA ILE A 108 5.97 14.74 -5.30
C ILE A 108 4.56 14.22 -5.57
N GLU A 109 3.75 13.95 -4.55
CA GLU A 109 2.40 13.41 -4.81
C GLU A 109 1.48 14.44 -5.46
N THR A 110 1.64 15.72 -5.13
CA THR A 110 0.93 16.80 -5.82
C THR A 110 1.30 16.84 -7.30
N LEU A 111 2.59 16.70 -7.63
CA LEU A 111 3.05 16.63 -9.02
C LEU A 111 2.53 15.39 -9.73
N GLN A 112 2.55 14.21 -9.10
CA GLN A 112 2.04 12.98 -9.70
C GLN A 112 0.53 13.06 -9.98
N PHE A 113 -0.23 13.62 -9.04
CA PHE A 113 -1.68 13.84 -9.18
C PHE A 113 -2.00 14.83 -10.31
N ILE A 114 -1.27 15.95 -10.41
CA ILE A 114 -1.46 16.95 -11.49
C ILE A 114 -1.04 16.39 -12.85
N THR A 115 0.05 15.62 -12.91
CA THR A 115 0.60 15.09 -14.17
C THR A 115 -0.16 13.89 -14.73
N LEU A 116 -1.28 13.49 -14.11
CA LEU A 116 -2.15 12.37 -14.52
C LEU A 116 -1.46 11.00 -14.46
N ARG A 117 -0.52 10.82 -13.53
CA ARG A 117 0.35 9.62 -13.48
C ARG A 117 0.05 8.64 -12.34
N GLY A 118 -0.91 8.97 -11.47
CA GLY A 118 -1.34 8.11 -10.37
C GLY A 118 -2.43 8.73 -9.50
N SER A 119 -2.93 7.93 -8.56
CA SER A 119 -3.79 8.36 -7.46
C SER A 119 -2.95 9.05 -6.38
N ALA A 120 -3.53 10.01 -5.66
CA ALA A 120 -2.84 10.60 -4.51
C ALA A 120 -3.04 9.68 -3.31
N GLU A 121 -2.01 8.94 -2.94
CA GLU A 121 -2.06 7.93 -1.87
C GLU A 121 -1.31 8.45 -0.64
N LEU A 122 -2.01 8.61 0.49
CA LEU A 122 -1.41 9.14 1.71
C LEU A 122 -0.28 8.25 2.26
N GLU A 123 -0.33 6.96 1.96
CA GLU A 123 0.71 5.97 2.28
C GLU A 123 2.03 6.20 1.55
N ASP A 124 2.01 6.67 0.30
CA ASP A 124 3.24 7.01 -0.43
C ASP A 124 3.96 8.17 0.24
N LEU A 125 3.18 9.16 0.73
CA LEU A 125 3.72 10.26 1.55
C LEU A 125 4.43 9.74 2.80
N PHE A 126 3.82 8.75 3.46
CA PHE A 126 4.36 8.13 4.66
C PHE A 126 5.64 7.32 4.38
N HIS A 127 5.66 6.49 3.34
CA HIS A 127 6.81 5.69 2.93
C HIS A 127 8.02 6.55 2.55
N ASN A 128 7.79 7.56 1.72
CA ASN A 128 8.78 8.54 1.32
C ASN A 128 9.37 9.28 2.53
N THR A 129 8.51 9.68 3.48
CA THR A 129 8.94 10.31 4.74
C THR A 129 9.84 9.38 5.56
N ILE A 130 9.46 8.11 5.73
CA ILE A 130 10.28 7.10 6.42
C ILE A 130 11.62 6.93 5.70
N GLY A 131 11.60 6.79 4.38
CA GLY A 131 12.79 6.64 3.54
C GLY A 131 13.82 7.73 3.78
N MET A 132 13.37 8.98 3.67
CA MET A 132 14.21 10.14 3.86
C MET A 132 14.78 10.23 5.28
N MET A 133 13.97 9.89 6.29
CA MET A 133 14.42 9.87 7.68
C MET A 133 15.38 8.69 7.99
N LEU A 134 15.24 7.55 7.32
CA LEU A 134 16.20 6.43 7.39
C LEU A 134 17.56 6.85 6.81
N GLY A 135 17.56 7.50 5.65
CA GLY A 135 18.79 8.06 5.06
C GLY A 135 19.47 9.07 5.99
N TYR A 136 18.69 9.94 6.62
CA TYR A 136 19.19 10.88 7.63
C TYR A 136 19.80 10.17 8.84
N CYS A 137 19.14 9.14 9.39
CA CYS A 137 19.67 8.35 10.49
C CYS A 137 21.01 7.71 10.12
N ILE A 138 21.10 7.06 8.97
CA ILE A 138 22.31 6.38 8.51
C ILE A 138 23.45 7.37 8.33
N LEU A 139 23.20 8.52 7.71
CA LEU A 139 24.21 9.57 7.57
C LEU A 139 24.75 10.00 8.94
N ASN A 140 23.88 10.30 9.90
CA ASN A 140 24.33 10.79 11.21
C ASN A 140 25.10 9.72 12.00
N ILE A 141 24.72 8.45 11.89
CA ILE A 141 25.49 7.32 12.45
C ILE A 141 26.91 7.33 11.86
N VAL A 142 27.03 7.40 10.53
CA VAL A 142 28.33 7.46 9.84
C VAL A 142 29.15 8.68 10.27
N LEU A 143 28.55 9.86 10.36
CA LEU A 143 29.23 11.09 10.78
C LEU A 143 29.76 10.99 12.23
N ILE A 144 29.03 10.35 13.15
CA ILE A 144 29.50 10.12 14.53
C ILE A 144 30.74 9.24 14.53
N PHE A 145 30.72 8.12 13.80
CA PHE A 145 31.87 7.22 13.69
C PHE A 145 33.10 7.92 13.09
N LEU A 146 32.90 8.77 12.08
CA LEU A 146 33.99 9.51 11.44
C LEU A 146 34.58 10.61 12.34
N LYS A 147 33.76 11.28 13.16
CA LYS A 147 34.21 12.41 13.99
C LYS A 147 35.03 11.98 15.22
N LYS A 148 35.03 10.70 15.61
CA LYS A 148 35.83 10.07 16.71
C LYS A 148 35.81 10.77 18.10
N LYS A 149 35.14 11.91 18.27
CA LYS A 149 35.07 12.75 19.48
C LYS A 149 33.67 12.83 20.09
N GLU A 150 32.65 12.39 19.37
CA GLU A 150 31.26 12.39 19.85
C GLU A 150 31.01 11.15 20.71
N SER A 151 30.22 11.29 21.78
CA SER A 151 29.82 10.15 22.62
C SER A 151 28.98 9.16 21.80
N HIS A 152 29.38 7.89 21.77
CA HIS A 152 28.63 6.81 21.09
C HIS A 152 27.19 6.65 21.61
N THR A 153 26.86 7.20 22.79
CA THR A 153 25.47 7.24 23.30
C THR A 153 24.51 7.97 22.36
N GLN A 154 25.01 8.92 21.54
CA GLN A 154 24.19 9.59 20.53
C GLN A 154 23.78 8.68 19.37
N ILE A 155 24.43 7.54 19.15
CA ILE A 155 24.07 6.61 18.07
C ILE A 155 22.69 5.99 18.33
N VAL A 156 22.36 5.75 19.61
CA VAL A 156 21.11 5.12 20.02
C VAL A 156 19.89 5.85 19.44
N LYS A 157 19.88 7.19 19.46
CA LYS A 157 18.75 7.99 18.92
C LYS A 157 18.52 7.76 17.43
N TYR A 158 19.60 7.57 16.65
CA TYR A 158 19.52 7.35 15.21
C TYR A 158 19.25 5.89 14.84
N LEU A 159 19.49 4.95 15.77
CA LEU A 159 19.12 3.54 15.60
C LEU A 159 17.64 3.27 15.85
N ILE A 160 16.91 4.13 16.55
CA ILE A 160 15.48 3.92 16.89
C ILE A 160 14.65 3.64 15.63
N LEU A 161 14.73 4.50 14.61
CA LEU A 161 13.89 4.36 13.41
C LEU A 161 14.26 3.12 12.57
N PRO A 162 15.54 2.87 12.19
CA PRO A 162 15.93 1.64 11.49
C PRO A 162 15.55 0.37 12.25
N THR A 163 15.71 0.37 13.57
CA THR A 163 15.36 -0.77 14.42
C THR A 163 13.86 -0.99 14.46
N ALA A 164 13.05 0.07 14.59
CA ALA A 164 11.60 -0.01 14.56
C ALA A 164 11.09 -0.57 13.23
N VAL A 165 11.58 -0.05 12.09
CA VAL A 165 11.22 -0.56 10.75
C VAL A 165 11.60 -2.04 10.62
N SER A 166 12.79 -2.43 11.10
CA SER A 166 13.24 -3.83 11.04
C SER A 166 12.36 -4.75 11.89
N PHE A 167 11.97 -4.33 13.10
CA PHE A 167 11.06 -5.11 13.95
C PHE A 167 9.67 -5.25 13.36
N VAL A 168 9.13 -4.21 12.73
CA VAL A 168 7.84 -4.29 12.03
C VAL A 168 7.92 -5.30 10.89
N THR A 169 8.95 -5.22 10.04
CA THR A 169 9.15 -6.16 8.93
C THR A 169 9.31 -7.60 9.42
N LEU A 170 10.13 -7.83 10.45
CA LEU A 170 10.29 -9.16 11.06
C LEU A 170 8.98 -9.66 11.68
N GLY A 171 8.24 -8.77 12.35
CA GLY A 171 6.93 -9.07 12.92
C GLY A 171 5.93 -9.53 11.87
N ILE A 172 5.87 -8.86 10.72
CA ILE A 172 5.02 -9.26 9.58
C ILE A 172 5.42 -10.67 9.09
N ILE A 173 6.73 -10.90 8.88
CA ILE A 173 7.22 -12.20 8.39
C ILE A 173 6.90 -13.32 9.39
N ILE A 174 7.25 -13.14 10.66
CA ILE A 174 7.03 -14.14 11.71
C ILE A 174 5.53 -14.42 11.87
N SER A 175 4.70 -13.37 11.90
CA SER A 175 3.24 -13.51 12.02
C SER A 175 2.66 -14.33 10.89
N TYR A 176 3.14 -14.14 9.66
CA TYR A 176 2.73 -14.96 8.53
C TYR A 176 3.23 -16.40 8.65
N GLN A 177 4.49 -16.62 9.04
CA GLN A 177 5.05 -17.97 9.16
C GLN A 177 4.32 -18.82 10.20
N ILE A 178 3.88 -18.22 11.32
CA ILE A 178 3.12 -18.91 12.38
C ILE A 178 1.72 -19.36 11.93
N LYS A 179 1.11 -18.70 10.94
CA LYS A 179 -0.23 -19.09 10.47
C LYS A 179 -0.24 -20.51 9.93
N GLU A 180 -1.24 -21.30 10.30
CA GLU A 180 -1.45 -22.64 9.72
C GLU A 180 -1.68 -22.57 8.20
N PHE A 181 -2.55 -21.64 7.78
CA PHE A 181 -2.96 -21.43 6.39
C PHE A 181 -2.53 -20.04 5.90
N GLY A 182 -2.43 -19.88 4.58
CA GLY A 182 -2.14 -18.60 3.95
C GLY A 182 -3.26 -17.58 4.08
N ASN A 183 -2.95 -16.39 3.59
CA ASN A 183 -3.91 -15.30 3.40
C ASN A 183 -4.66 -15.53 2.08
N MET A 184 -5.85 -14.96 1.93
CA MET A 184 -6.54 -14.98 0.65
C MET A 184 -6.11 -13.74 -0.16
N PRO A 185 -5.57 -13.91 -1.39
CA PRO A 185 -5.10 -12.78 -2.19
C PRO A 185 -6.18 -11.76 -2.55
N PHE A 186 -7.44 -12.19 -2.56
CA PHE A 186 -8.64 -11.38 -2.81
C PHE A 186 -9.38 -11.01 -1.51
N ASP A 187 -8.72 -11.06 -0.35
CA ASP A 187 -9.29 -10.39 0.82
C ASP A 187 -9.31 -8.87 0.59
N PRO A 188 -10.34 -8.16 1.07
CA PRO A 188 -10.44 -6.71 0.92
C PRO A 188 -9.27 -6.00 1.62
N TYR A 189 -8.76 -4.94 0.98
CA TYR A 189 -7.70 -4.09 1.53
C TYR A 189 -8.16 -2.64 1.77
N GLY A 190 -9.42 -2.34 1.47
CA GLY A 190 -10.11 -1.09 1.70
C GLY A 190 -11.63 -1.33 1.63
N LYS A 191 -12.43 -0.30 1.85
CA LYS A 191 -13.88 -0.37 1.63
C LYS A 191 -14.24 0.31 0.33
N ILE A 192 -15.02 -0.39 -0.49
CA ILE A 192 -15.58 0.17 -1.72
C ILE A 192 -16.81 0.99 -1.34
N ASP A 193 -16.95 2.18 -1.91
CA ASP A 193 -18.16 2.97 -1.72
C ASP A 193 -19.33 2.32 -2.47
N MET A 194 -20.24 1.72 -1.69
CA MET A 194 -21.45 1.06 -2.19
C MET A 194 -22.71 1.88 -1.92
N SER A 195 -22.58 3.14 -1.50
CA SER A 195 -23.73 3.99 -1.14
C SER A 195 -24.66 4.29 -2.31
N HIS A 196 -24.13 4.28 -3.53
CA HIS A 196 -24.84 4.55 -4.77
C HIS A 196 -25.40 3.29 -5.46
N VAL A 197 -25.13 2.10 -4.91
CA VAL A 197 -25.46 0.80 -5.53
C VAL A 197 -26.55 0.08 -4.74
N THR A 198 -27.65 -0.29 -5.40
CA THR A 198 -28.73 -1.04 -4.75
C THR A 198 -28.54 -2.54 -4.95
N ILE A 199 -28.07 -3.24 -3.91
CA ILE A 199 -27.97 -4.71 -3.92
C ILE A 199 -29.18 -5.36 -3.26
N LYS A 200 -29.87 -6.22 -4.02
CA LYS A 200 -30.98 -7.08 -3.58
C LYS A 200 -30.63 -8.54 -3.78
N THR A 201 -31.39 -9.44 -3.15
CA THR A 201 -31.28 -10.87 -3.39
C THR A 201 -32.67 -11.46 -3.54
N SER A 202 -32.85 -12.38 -4.49
CA SER A 202 -34.06 -13.20 -4.63
C SER A 202 -33.99 -14.49 -3.81
N LEU A 203 -32.86 -14.74 -3.13
CA LEU A 203 -32.56 -15.98 -2.42
C LEU A 203 -32.89 -15.86 -0.93
N GLU A 204 -33.37 -16.96 -0.35
CA GLU A 204 -33.39 -17.13 1.10
C GLU A 204 -32.00 -17.57 1.59
N LEU A 205 -31.23 -16.62 2.13
CA LEU A 205 -29.86 -16.88 2.59
C LEU A 205 -29.85 -17.42 4.02
N SER A 206 -29.22 -18.58 4.20
CA SER A 206 -28.99 -19.19 5.52
C SER A 206 -28.24 -18.25 6.46
N LYS A 207 -28.62 -18.27 7.74
CA LYS A 207 -27.93 -17.58 8.85
C LYS A 207 -26.81 -18.41 9.45
N GLU A 208 -26.70 -19.68 9.06
CA GLU A 208 -25.72 -20.62 9.57
C GLU A 208 -24.62 -20.88 8.54
N GLY A 209 -23.39 -20.97 9.05
CA GLY A 209 -22.25 -21.44 8.29
C GLY A 209 -22.26 -22.95 8.11
N LYS A 210 -21.34 -23.46 7.29
CA LYS A 210 -21.15 -24.89 7.05
C LYS A 210 -19.74 -25.30 7.48
N LYS A 211 -19.54 -26.59 7.73
CA LYS A 211 -18.19 -27.16 7.84
C LYS A 211 -17.72 -27.57 6.45
N MET A 212 -16.60 -27.01 6.03
CA MET A 212 -16.02 -27.26 4.71
C MET A 212 -14.58 -27.76 4.84
N PRO A 213 -14.17 -28.74 4.02
CA PRO A 213 -12.80 -29.22 4.03
C PRO A 213 -11.83 -28.18 3.45
N VAL A 214 -10.65 -28.08 4.04
CA VAL A 214 -9.46 -27.44 3.46
C VAL A 214 -8.56 -28.53 2.89
N TYR A 215 -7.99 -28.30 1.70
CA TYR A 215 -7.08 -29.25 1.05
C TYR A 215 -5.67 -28.67 0.94
N ASN A 216 -4.65 -29.52 1.01
CA ASN A 216 -3.28 -29.13 0.72
C ASN A 216 -3.02 -29.08 -0.80
N SER A 217 -1.81 -28.68 -1.19
CA SER A 217 -1.40 -28.60 -2.61
C SER A 217 -1.42 -29.93 -3.38
N LYS A 218 -1.55 -31.07 -2.68
CA LYS A 218 -1.70 -32.41 -3.27
C LYS A 218 -3.17 -32.86 -3.35
N GLY A 219 -4.12 -31.98 -3.03
CA GLY A 219 -5.56 -32.30 -3.00
C GLY A 219 -5.98 -33.15 -1.81
N GLN A 220 -5.13 -33.35 -0.80
CA GLN A 220 -5.46 -34.13 0.38
C GLN A 220 -6.16 -33.24 1.41
N LYS A 221 -7.28 -33.72 1.97
CA LYS A 221 -8.00 -33.02 3.03
C LYS A 221 -7.10 -32.88 4.27
N VAL A 222 -6.94 -31.65 4.75
CA VAL A 222 -6.18 -31.31 5.96
C VAL A 222 -7.11 -31.35 7.17
N ARG A 223 -8.18 -30.54 7.16
CA ARG A 223 -9.23 -30.52 8.18
C ARG A 223 -10.47 -29.80 7.69
N ASP A 224 -11.58 -29.95 8.41
CA ASP A 224 -12.75 -29.10 8.21
C ASP A 224 -12.59 -27.76 8.95
N VAL A 225 -13.05 -26.69 8.32
CA VAL A 225 -13.14 -25.34 8.89
C VAL A 225 -14.59 -24.89 8.92
N GLU A 226 -14.93 -24.08 9.91
CA GLU A 226 -16.23 -23.41 9.94
C GLU A 226 -16.24 -22.24 8.98
N THR A 227 -17.32 -22.12 8.21
CA THR A 227 -17.54 -20.98 7.34
C THR A 227 -18.43 -19.93 8.00
N ILE A 228 -18.30 -18.67 7.57
CA ILE A 228 -19.31 -17.64 7.76
C ILE A 228 -20.60 -18.05 7.04
N SER A 229 -21.73 -17.50 7.44
CA SER A 229 -23.00 -17.80 6.77
C SER A 229 -23.08 -17.12 5.38
N PRO A 230 -23.84 -17.67 4.43
CA PRO A 230 -24.11 -16.99 3.15
C PRO A 230 -24.72 -15.59 3.36
N LYS A 231 -25.55 -15.43 4.39
CA LYS A 231 -26.12 -14.12 4.76
C LYS A 231 -25.04 -13.13 5.20
N GLU A 232 -24.05 -13.57 5.96
CA GLU A 232 -22.92 -12.75 6.39
C GLU A 232 -22.01 -12.36 5.22
N ALA A 233 -21.68 -13.31 4.34
CA ALA A 233 -20.94 -13.02 3.11
C ALA A 233 -21.67 -12.01 2.23
N PHE A 234 -22.99 -12.13 2.10
CA PHE A 234 -23.82 -11.13 1.41
C PHE A 234 -23.79 -9.76 2.09
N GLN A 235 -23.76 -9.68 3.43
CA GLN A 235 -23.60 -8.40 4.13
C GLN A 235 -22.23 -7.76 3.86
N LYS A 236 -21.15 -8.54 3.83
CA LYS A 236 -19.82 -8.03 3.46
C LYS A 236 -19.83 -7.37 2.09
N MET A 237 -20.42 -8.03 1.09
CA MET A 237 -20.62 -7.48 -0.25
C MET A 237 -21.43 -6.17 -0.24
N LYS A 238 -22.55 -6.12 0.48
CA LYS A 238 -23.35 -4.90 0.61
C LYS A 238 -22.60 -3.73 1.26
N GLN A 239 -21.63 -4.03 2.11
CA GLN A 239 -20.84 -3.03 2.83
C GLN A 239 -19.56 -2.63 2.09
N GLY A 240 -19.33 -3.17 0.89
CA GLY A 240 -18.11 -2.93 0.13
C GLY A 240 -16.87 -3.60 0.72
N ASP A 241 -17.05 -4.60 1.60
CA ASP A 241 -15.97 -5.44 2.17
C ASP A 241 -15.63 -6.57 1.19
N ILE A 242 -15.25 -6.19 -0.03
CA ILE A 242 -14.93 -7.06 -1.16
C ILE A 242 -13.67 -6.58 -1.87
N TYR A 243 -13.00 -7.48 -2.58
CA TYR A 243 -11.84 -7.11 -3.39
C TYR A 243 -12.26 -6.25 -4.59
N PRO A 244 -11.62 -5.09 -4.81
CA PRO A 244 -11.93 -4.23 -5.95
C PRO A 244 -11.42 -4.87 -7.25
N MET A 245 -12.29 -5.62 -7.92
CA MET A 245 -11.99 -6.30 -9.19
C MET A 245 -12.98 -5.93 -10.28
N GLY A 246 -12.43 -5.56 -11.45
CA GLY A 246 -13.23 -5.21 -12.63
C GLY A 246 -14.24 -4.12 -12.31
N PRO A 247 -15.52 -4.27 -12.70
CA PRO A 247 -16.51 -3.22 -12.53
C PRO A 247 -16.90 -2.95 -11.07
N PHE A 248 -16.51 -3.84 -10.16
CA PHE A 248 -16.68 -3.64 -8.72
C PHE A 248 -15.59 -2.74 -8.10
N GLY A 249 -14.65 -2.20 -8.88
CA GLY A 249 -13.49 -1.46 -8.38
C GLY A 249 -13.79 -0.09 -7.77
N ALA A 250 -14.79 0.63 -8.28
CA ALA A 250 -15.13 1.99 -7.82
C ALA A 250 -16.58 2.15 -7.34
N GLY A 251 -17.46 1.16 -7.56
CA GLY A 251 -18.90 1.28 -7.27
C GLY A 251 -19.66 2.25 -8.19
N GLU A 252 -19.00 3.32 -8.66
CA GLU A 252 -19.50 4.32 -9.62
C GLU A 252 -19.96 3.69 -10.95
N GLU A 253 -19.32 2.58 -11.37
CA GLU A 253 -19.74 1.85 -12.58
C GLU A 253 -21.15 1.26 -12.48
N PHE A 254 -21.70 1.18 -11.26
CA PHE A 254 -23.05 0.70 -10.98
C PHE A 254 -23.94 1.81 -10.39
N GLU A 255 -23.59 3.08 -10.56
CA GLU A 255 -24.40 4.19 -10.07
C GLU A 255 -25.82 4.13 -10.68
N GLY A 256 -26.83 4.03 -9.82
CA GLY A 256 -28.23 3.92 -10.23
C GLY A 256 -28.69 2.52 -10.64
N GLU A 257 -27.78 1.55 -10.75
CA GLU A 257 -28.11 0.16 -11.10
C GLU A 257 -28.66 -0.62 -9.90
N THR A 258 -29.56 -1.58 -10.18
CA THR A 258 -29.99 -2.58 -9.20
C THR A 258 -29.34 -3.92 -9.47
N LEU A 259 -28.43 -4.32 -8.58
CA LEU A 259 -27.75 -5.61 -8.58
C LEU A 259 -28.61 -6.64 -7.84
N VAL A 260 -29.04 -7.70 -8.54
CA VAL A 260 -29.85 -8.78 -7.96
C VAL A 260 -29.03 -10.06 -7.86
N ILE A 261 -28.81 -10.55 -6.65
CA ILE A 261 -28.17 -11.84 -6.43
C ILE A 261 -29.15 -12.97 -6.74
N THR A 262 -28.80 -13.78 -7.74
CA THR A 262 -29.63 -14.87 -8.27
C THR A 262 -29.14 -16.25 -7.86
N GLU A 263 -27.84 -16.41 -7.59
CA GLU A 263 -27.26 -17.65 -7.08
C GLU A 263 -26.00 -17.38 -6.24
N TYR A 264 -25.65 -18.35 -5.39
CA TYR A 264 -24.35 -18.39 -4.74
C TYR A 264 -23.82 -19.83 -4.69
N ASN A 265 -22.52 -19.98 -4.88
CA ASN A 265 -21.81 -21.25 -4.79
C ASN A 265 -20.75 -21.17 -3.69
N LEU A 266 -20.49 -22.31 -3.05
CA LEU A 266 -19.40 -22.47 -2.10
C LEU A 266 -18.31 -23.29 -2.79
N GLU A 267 -17.30 -22.59 -3.25
CA GLU A 267 -16.20 -23.14 -4.04
C GLU A 267 -14.90 -23.10 -3.22
N HIS A 268 -13.77 -23.40 -3.85
CA HIS A 268 -12.46 -23.34 -3.23
C HIS A 268 -11.51 -22.44 -4.00
N ALA A 269 -10.70 -21.68 -3.26
CA ALA A 269 -9.61 -20.88 -3.80
C ALA A 269 -8.30 -21.20 -3.08
N THR A 270 -7.18 -21.04 -3.79
CA THR A 270 -5.86 -21.31 -3.24
C THR A 270 -5.34 -20.09 -2.49
N ASP A 271 -4.91 -20.29 -1.25
CA ASP A 271 -4.30 -19.27 -0.42
C ASP A 271 -2.80 -19.09 -0.71
N THR A 272 -2.18 -18.08 -0.09
CA THR A 272 -0.75 -17.75 -0.27
C THR A 272 0.24 -18.80 0.25
N LYS A 273 -0.22 -19.85 0.96
CA LYS A 273 0.59 -21.01 1.38
C LYS A 273 0.29 -22.28 0.55
N GLY A 274 -0.58 -22.18 -0.45
CA GLY A 274 -0.93 -23.29 -1.32
C GLY A 274 -2.04 -24.21 -0.78
N PHE A 275 -2.79 -23.79 0.24
CA PHE A 275 -3.97 -24.53 0.69
C PHE A 275 -5.22 -24.05 -0.05
N SER A 276 -6.05 -25.00 -0.46
CA SER A 276 -7.34 -24.77 -1.08
C SER A 276 -8.39 -24.61 0.01
N GLN A 277 -8.93 -23.41 0.19
CA GLN A 277 -9.91 -23.11 1.24
C GLN A 277 -11.25 -22.61 0.67
N PRO A 278 -12.36 -22.73 1.43
CA PRO A 278 -13.68 -22.41 0.94
C PRO A 278 -13.90 -20.91 0.74
N VAL A 279 -14.60 -20.55 -0.34
CA VAL A 279 -14.98 -19.19 -0.71
C VAL A 279 -16.41 -19.15 -1.23
N TYR A 280 -17.12 -18.05 -0.95
CA TYR A 280 -18.41 -17.78 -1.57
C TYR A 280 -18.22 -17.05 -2.89
N ILE A 281 -18.90 -17.53 -3.93
CA ILE A 281 -19.01 -16.87 -5.22
C ILE A 281 -20.48 -16.57 -5.48
N PHE A 282 -20.81 -15.29 -5.67
CA PHE A 282 -22.16 -14.84 -5.97
C PHE A 282 -22.27 -14.50 -7.45
N ARG A 283 -23.39 -14.89 -8.09
CA ARG A 283 -23.76 -14.29 -9.38
C ARG A 283 -24.74 -13.15 -9.18
N VAL A 284 -24.47 -12.08 -9.92
CA VAL A 284 -25.15 -10.81 -9.84
C VAL A 284 -25.79 -10.55 -11.20
N HIS A 285 -27.09 -10.32 -11.21
CA HIS A 285 -27.82 -9.89 -12.40
C HIS A 285 -28.04 -8.39 -12.34
N LEU A 286 -27.64 -7.68 -13.40
CA LEU A 286 -27.98 -6.28 -13.61
C LEU A 286 -29.36 -6.19 -14.22
N LYS A 287 -30.32 -5.71 -13.42
CA LYS A 287 -31.73 -5.72 -13.80
C LYS A 287 -32.01 -4.92 -15.07
N ASP A 288 -31.29 -3.82 -15.28
CA ASP A 288 -31.60 -2.87 -16.36
C ASP A 288 -30.93 -3.26 -17.70
N ASN A 289 -29.90 -4.11 -17.68
CA ASN A 289 -29.11 -4.48 -18.86
C ASN A 289 -29.13 -6.00 -19.20
N ASP A 290 -29.83 -6.83 -18.42
CA ASP A 290 -29.87 -8.31 -18.56
C ASP A 290 -28.48 -8.98 -18.59
N VAL A 291 -27.50 -8.38 -17.90
CA VAL A 291 -26.13 -8.90 -17.81
C VAL A 291 -25.95 -9.69 -16.52
N VAL A 292 -25.33 -10.87 -16.61
CA VAL A 292 -24.91 -11.67 -15.44
C VAL A 292 -23.42 -11.50 -15.22
N LEU A 293 -23.06 -10.99 -14.05
CA LEU A 293 -21.67 -10.87 -13.59
C LEU A 293 -21.38 -11.83 -12.44
N THR A 294 -20.11 -12.16 -12.28
CA THR A 294 -19.62 -12.87 -11.09
C THR A 294 -19.03 -11.85 -10.13
N ALA A 295 -19.52 -11.82 -8.89
CA ALA A 295 -18.97 -10.97 -7.85
C ALA A 295 -17.56 -11.44 -7.44
N PRO A 296 -16.70 -10.54 -6.92
CA PRO A 296 -15.44 -10.93 -6.33
C PRO A 296 -15.64 -12.03 -5.26
N PRO A 297 -14.77 -13.06 -5.21
CA PRO A 297 -14.88 -14.12 -4.22
C PRO A 297 -14.80 -13.56 -2.80
N ILE A 298 -15.56 -14.15 -1.88
CA ILE A 298 -15.54 -13.78 -0.45
C ILE A 298 -15.02 -14.96 0.35
N SER A 299 -13.94 -14.75 1.09
CA SER A 299 -13.37 -15.74 2.01
C SER A 299 -14.43 -16.28 2.95
N ALA A 300 -14.67 -17.59 2.88
CA ALA A 300 -15.74 -18.20 3.66
C ALA A 300 -15.27 -18.62 5.06
N ARG A 301 -13.97 -18.88 5.26
CA ARG A 301 -13.43 -19.31 6.56
C ARG A 301 -13.66 -18.24 7.63
N LYS A 302 -14.19 -18.64 8.79
CA LYS A 302 -14.28 -17.80 10.00
C LYS A 302 -12.91 -17.47 10.59
#